data_AF-A0A1E8F1J7-F1
#
_entry.id   AF-A0A1E8F1J7-F1
#
_cell.length_a   1.000
_cell.length_b   1.000
_cell.length_c   1.000
_cell.angle_alpha   90.00
_cell.angle_beta   90.00
_cell.angle_gamma   90.00
#
_symmetry.space_group_name_H-M   'P 1'
#
loop_
_entity.id
_entity.type
_entity.pdbx_description
1 polymer ?
#
loop_
_entity_poly.entity_id
_entity_poly.type
_entity_poly.pdbx_seq_one_letter_code
_entity_poly.pdbx_strand_id
1 'polypeptide(L)'
;MPEKKIDITQKYNREILEIKNKLNQLEQGRIYELSRAQMDGYLATNIGQLKRMIAELIYKVEYGEESIEDNLRDIFDKKSI
;
A
#
# COMPACT_ATOMS: atom_id res chain seq x y z
N MET A 1 -15.17 26.00 5.12
CA MET A 1 -14.30 24.88 4.68
C MET A 1 -14.88 24.33 3.39
N PRO A 2 -14.06 23.91 2.40
CA PRO A 2 -14.58 23.29 1.19
C PRO A 2 -15.29 21.98 1.56
N GLU A 3 -16.45 21.74 0.94
CA GLU A 3 -17.23 20.54 1.16
C GLU A 3 -16.68 19.41 0.28
N LYS A 4 -16.33 18.26 0.88
CA LYS A 4 -15.83 17.11 0.12
C LYS A 4 -16.99 16.49 -0.66
N LYS A 5 -16.90 16.48 -1.99
CA LYS A 5 -17.86 15.75 -2.85
C LYS A 5 -17.72 14.23 -2.72
N ILE A 6 -16.51 13.73 -2.47
CA ILE A 6 -16.20 12.31 -2.22
C ILE A 6 -15.10 12.26 -1.15
N ASP A 7 -15.32 11.52 -0.07
CA ASP A 7 -14.28 11.30 0.93
C ASP A 7 -13.35 10.13 0.53
N ILE A 8 -12.45 10.41 -0.42
CA ILE A 8 -11.45 9.44 -0.89
C ILE A 8 -10.53 8.97 0.25
N THR A 9 -10.25 9.85 1.21
CA THR A 9 -9.39 9.55 2.35
C THR A 9 -10.04 8.53 3.28
N GLN A 10 -11.35 8.60 3.46
CA GLN A 10 -12.10 7.62 4.23
C GLN A 10 -12.28 6.31 3.43
N LYS A 11 -12.65 6.40 2.14
CA LYS A 11 -12.91 5.23 1.29
C LYS A 11 -11.69 4.34 1.11
N TYR A 12 -10.52 4.93 0.88
CA TYR A 12 -9.26 4.22 0.63
C TYR A 12 -8.26 4.38 1.78
N ASN A 13 -8.78 4.52 3.01
CA ASN A 13 -7.97 4.73 4.20
C ASN A 13 -6.92 3.62 4.38
N ARG A 14 -7.28 2.36 4.06
CA ARG A 14 -6.39 1.22 4.21
C ARG A 14 -5.13 1.39 3.36
N GLU A 15 -5.30 1.61 2.06
CA GLU A 15 -4.21 1.78 1.09
C GLU A 15 -3.34 2.99 1.45
N ILE A 16 -3.98 4.10 1.83
CA ILE A 16 -3.29 5.32 2.26
C ILE A 16 -2.46 5.05 3.53
N LEU A 17 -3.00 4.31 4.50
CA LEU A 17 -2.30 3.95 5.72
C LEU A 17 -1.13 3.00 5.45
N GLU A 18 -1.30 2.02 4.59
CA GLU A 18 -0.23 1.11 4.18
C GLU A 18 0.92 1.87 3.50
N ILE A 19 0.62 2.79 2.58
CA ILE A 19 1.61 3.67 1.93
C ILE A 19 2.33 4.52 2.96
N LYS A 20 1.58 5.18 3.87
CA LYS A 20 2.15 6.01 4.94
C LYS A 20 3.08 5.20 5.84
N ASN A 21 2.68 3.99 6.21
CA ASN A 21 3.51 3.12 7.05
C ASN A 21 4.81 2.75 6.32
N LYS A 22 4.76 2.43 5.03
CA LYS A 22 5.98 2.13 4.25
C LYS A 22 6.90 3.35 4.15
N LEU A 23 6.35 4.55 3.94
CA LEU A 23 7.13 5.80 3.94
C LEU A 23 7.80 6.04 5.30
N ASN A 24 7.07 5.91 6.40
CA ASN A 24 7.62 6.08 7.75
C ASN A 24 8.76 5.09 8.02
N GLN A 25 8.65 3.85 7.55
CA GLN A 25 9.74 2.86 7.65
C GLN A 25 10.99 3.33 6.92
N LEU A 26 10.85 3.85 5.69
CA LEU A 26 11.95 4.39 4.90
C LEU A 26 12.59 5.62 5.57
N GLU A 27 11.78 6.55 6.08
CA GLU A 27 12.25 7.72 6.82
C GLU A 27 13.04 7.35 8.08
N GLN A 28 12.66 6.26 8.75
CA GLN A 28 13.37 5.70 9.90
C GLN A 28 14.63 4.90 9.53
N GLY A 29 14.99 4.84 8.24
CA GLY A 29 16.15 4.09 7.77
C GLY A 29 15.99 2.57 7.85
N ARG A 30 14.75 2.05 7.88
CA ARG A 30 14.44 0.62 7.82
C ARG A 30 14.65 0.07 6.40
N ILE A 31 15.91 0.04 6.03
CA ILE A 31 16.45 -0.32 4.74
C ILE A 31 17.60 -1.28 5.05
N TYR A 32 17.59 -2.49 4.50
CA TYR A 32 18.59 -3.51 4.82
C TYR A 32 20.03 -3.01 4.68
N GLU A 33 20.30 -2.21 3.65
CA GLU A 33 21.60 -1.62 3.38
C GLU A 33 22.08 -0.70 4.52
N LEU A 34 21.16 -0.11 5.30
CA LEU A 34 21.43 0.77 6.45
C LEU A 34 21.33 0.02 7.78
N SER A 35 20.25 -0.71 8.00
CA SER A 35 19.95 -1.36 9.29
C SER A 35 20.68 -2.68 9.49
N ARG A 36 21.09 -3.35 8.41
CA ARG A 36 21.60 -4.75 8.37
C ARG A 36 20.62 -5.79 8.92
N ALA A 37 19.41 -5.39 9.29
CA ALA A 37 18.39 -6.28 9.80
C ALA A 37 17.75 -7.02 8.63
N GLN A 38 17.88 -8.35 8.57
CA GLN A 38 17.36 -9.17 7.46
C GLN A 38 15.84 -9.06 7.27
N MET A 39 15.12 -8.59 8.29
CA MET A 39 13.68 -8.32 8.21
C MET A 39 13.33 -7.04 7.44
N ASP A 40 14.28 -6.13 7.25
CA ASP A 40 14.09 -4.94 6.43
C ASP A 40 14.36 -5.29 4.95
N GLY A 41 13.58 -4.70 4.05
CA GLY A 41 13.79 -4.86 2.61
C GLY A 41 14.97 -4.03 2.11
N TYR A 42 15.54 -4.45 0.97
CA TYR A 42 16.46 -3.60 0.20
C TYR A 42 15.76 -2.31 -0.25
N LEU A 43 16.50 -1.21 -0.37
CA LEU A 43 15.94 0.09 -0.81
C LEU A 43 15.19 -0.05 -2.13
N ALA A 44 15.81 -0.70 -3.12
CA ALA A 44 15.20 -0.91 -4.43
C ALA A 44 13.87 -1.68 -4.32
N THR A 45 13.81 -2.71 -3.48
CA THR A 45 12.60 -3.50 -3.23
C THR A 45 11.52 -2.67 -2.56
N ASN A 46 11.86 -1.89 -1.53
CA ASN A 46 10.90 -1.02 -0.84
C ASN A 46 10.32 0.05 -1.79
N ILE A 47 11.15 0.66 -2.63
CA ILE A 47 10.70 1.61 -3.64
C ILE A 47 9.80 0.93 -4.69
N GLY A 48 10.14 -0.29 -5.12
CA GLY A 48 9.30 -1.08 -6.02
C GLY A 48 7.91 -1.37 -5.42
N GLN A 49 7.86 -1.78 -4.16
CA GLN A 49 6.61 -1.99 -3.43
C GLN A 49 5.79 -0.70 -3.31
N LEU A 50 6.43 0.42 -2.95
CA LEU A 50 5.75 1.70 -2.82
C LEU A 50 5.13 2.16 -4.15
N LYS A 51 5.85 2.00 -5.27
CA LYS A 51 5.32 2.29 -6.62
C LYS A 51 4.08 1.46 -6.95
N ARG A 52 4.09 0.17 -6.59
CA ARG A 52 2.93 -0.72 -6.80
C ARG A 52 1.73 -0.28 -5.97
N MET A 53 1.92 -0.01 -4.68
CA MET A 53 0.85 0.43 -3.78
C MET A 53 0.20 1.74 -4.26
N ILE A 54 1.00 2.69 -4.74
CA ILE A 54 0.50 3.94 -5.32
C ILE A 54 -0.31 3.68 -6.60
N ALA A 55 0.19 2.81 -7.49
CA ALA A 55 -0.50 2.47 -8.73
C ALA A 55 -1.85 1.77 -8.45
N GLU A 56 -1.90 0.86 -7.48
CA GLU A 56 -3.15 0.21 -7.03
C GLU A 56 -4.14 1.21 -6.45
N LEU A 57 -3.69 2.14 -5.61
CA LEU A 57 -4.55 3.19 -5.08
C LEU A 57 -5.12 4.08 -6.19
N ILE A 58 -4.30 4.49 -7.16
CA ILE A 58 -4.75 5.27 -8.32
C ILE A 58 -5.82 4.49 -9.08
N TYR A 59 -5.57 3.22 -9.40
CA TYR A 59 -6.53 2.36 -10.08
C TYR A 59 -7.86 2.26 -9.32
N LYS A 60 -7.81 1.98 -8.01
CA LYS A 60 -9.01 1.90 -7.17
C LYS A 60 -9.80 3.20 -7.12
N VAL A 61 -9.11 4.35 -7.11
CA VAL A 61 -9.72 5.68 -7.14
C VAL A 61 -10.39 5.96 -8.49
N GLU A 62 -9.72 5.63 -9.59
CA GLU A 62 -10.20 5.90 -10.95
C GLU A 62 -11.38 5.01 -11.34
N TYR A 63 -11.32 3.72 -11.00
CA TYR A 63 -12.31 2.74 -11.47
C TYR A 63 -13.33 2.35 -10.41
N GLY A 64 -13.09 2.65 -9.13
CA GLY A 64 -14.01 2.28 -8.04
C GLY A 64 -14.07 0.78 -7.74
N GLU A 65 -13.28 -0.03 -8.45
CA GLU A 65 -13.19 -1.49 -8.35
C GLU A 65 -12.07 -1.92 -7.38
N GLU A 66 -12.22 -3.09 -6.77
CA GLU A 66 -11.12 -3.74 -6.06
C GLU A 66 -10.02 -4.16 -7.04
N SER A 67 -8.75 -4.10 -6.62
CA SER A 67 -7.65 -4.46 -7.50
C SER A 67 -7.67 -5.97 -7.79
N ILE A 68 -7.03 -6.40 -8.89
CA ILE A 68 -6.88 -7.83 -9.20
C ILE A 68 -6.13 -8.56 -8.06
N GLU A 69 -5.17 -7.88 -7.39
CA GLU A 69 -4.46 -8.45 -6.25
C GLU A 69 -5.37 -8.67 -5.03
N ASP A 70 -6.33 -7.79 -4.77
CA ASP A 70 -7.31 -7.98 -3.69
C ASP A 70 -8.26 -9.14 -4.00
N ASN A 71 -8.75 -9.22 -5.24
CA ASN A 71 -9.59 -10.33 -5.68
C ASN A 71 -8.88 -11.68 -5.53
N LEU A 72 -7.57 -11.74 -5.84
CA LEU A 72 -6.78 -12.95 -5.63
C LEU A 72 -6.64 -13.27 -4.12
N ARG A 73 -6.31 -12.29 -3.27
CA ARG A 73 -6.23 -12.50 -1.81
C ARG A 73 -7.54 -13.03 -1.23
N ASP A 74 -8.67 -12.44 -1.61
CA ASP A 74 -10.00 -12.86 -1.17
C ASP A 74 -10.33 -14.31 -1.58
N ILE A 75 -9.90 -14.73 -2.77
CA ILE A 75 -10.07 -16.11 -3.23
C ILE A 75 -9.21 -17.07 -2.40
N PHE A 76 -7.97 -16.71 -2.07
CA PHE A 76 -7.10 -17.54 -1.24
C PHE A 76 -7.61 -17.64 0.20
N ASP A 77 -8.07 -16.53 0.78
CA ASP A 77 -8.62 -16.50 2.14
C ASP A 77 -9.92 -17.32 2.25
N LYS A 78 -10.78 -17.29 1.24
CA LYS A 78 -12.00 -18.13 1.19
C LYS A 78 -11.73 -19.62 1.03
N LYS A 79 -10.57 -20.01 0.50
CA LYS A 79 -10.21 -21.43 0.25
C LYS A 79 -9.51 -22.09 1.44
N SER A 80 -9.08 -21.30 2.44
CA SER A 80 -8.42 -21.76 3.65
C SER A 80 -9.38 -21.98 4.84
N ILE A 81 -10.70 -22.00 4.59
CA ILE A 81 -11.75 -22.33 5.56
C ILE A 81 -12.38 -23.68 5.20
#